data_AF-A0A326QLS8-F1
#
_entry.id   AF-A0A326QLS8-F1
#
_cell.length_a   1.000
_cell.length_b   1.000
_cell.length_c   1.000
_cell.angle_alpha   90.00
_cell.angle_beta   90.00
_cell.angle_gamma   90.00
#
_symmetry.space_group_name_H-M   'P 1'
#
loop_
_entity.id
_entity.type
_entity.pdbx_description
1 polymer ?
#
loop_
_entity_poly.entity_id
_entity_poly.type
_entity_poly.pdbx_seq_one_letter_code
_entity_poly.pdbx_strand_id
1 'polypeptide(L)'
;MPIRWYGPADPTDPTYRHFERIVNLTLHGMAFAAINSGLWVVQGLRHPWNHLGWLSLGWGGLWLVHLCVVLSRRPPASDGATP
;
A
#
# COMPACT_ATOMS: atom_id res chain seq x y z
N MET A 1 -8.85 7.87 29.61
CA MET A 1 -7.59 7.15 29.90
C MET A 1 -6.46 7.92 29.24
N PRO A 2 -5.28 8.10 29.87
CA PRO A 2 -4.16 8.77 29.23
C PRO A 2 -3.71 7.96 28.01
N ILE A 3 -3.44 8.64 26.90
CA ILE A 3 -2.90 8.01 25.68
C ILE A 3 -1.53 7.44 26.05
N ARG A 4 -1.43 6.11 26.10
CA ARG A 4 -0.13 5.43 26.11
C ARG A 4 0.48 5.66 24.73
N TRP A 5 1.43 6.59 24.67
CA TRP A 5 2.39 6.59 23.59
C TRP A 5 3.11 5.25 23.70
N TYR A 6 2.88 4.36 22.73
CA TYR A 6 3.69 3.16 22.58
C TYR A 6 5.15 3.61 22.67
N GLY A 7 5.95 2.91 23.47
CA GLY A 7 7.39 3.17 23.56
C GLY A 7 8.03 3.13 22.16
N PRO A 8 9.33 3.45 22.04
CA PRO A 8 10.01 3.43 20.75
C PRO A 8 9.71 2.13 20.01
N ALA A 9 9.18 2.24 18.79
CA ALA A 9 8.82 1.09 17.99
C ALA A 9 10.07 0.24 17.73
N ASP A 10 9.99 -1.06 17.97
CA ASP A 10 11.08 -1.97 17.69
C ASP A 10 11.07 -2.31 16.18
N PRO A 11 12.07 -1.84 15.40
CA PRO A 11 12.14 -2.11 13.97
C PRO A 11 12.46 -3.59 13.67
N THR A 12 12.72 -4.41 14.69
CA THR A 12 12.93 -5.86 14.56
C THR A 12 11.68 -6.69 14.76
N ASP A 13 10.62 -6.12 15.36
CA ASP A 13 9.35 -6.80 15.59
C ASP A 13 8.66 -7.14 14.25
N PRO A 14 8.38 -8.44 13.98
CA PRO A 14 7.70 -8.86 12.76
C PRO A 14 6.30 -8.25 12.59
N THR A 15 5.60 -7.95 13.68
CA THR A 15 4.27 -7.32 13.68
C THR A 15 4.37 -5.86 13.25
N TYR A 16 5.29 -5.11 13.87
CA TYR A 16 5.58 -3.72 13.48
C TYR A 16 5.95 -3.61 12.00
N ARG A 17 6.87 -4.45 11.53
CA ARG A 17 7.28 -4.49 10.11
C ARG A 17 6.13 -4.84 9.15
N HIS A 18 5.21 -5.70 9.57
CA HIS A 18 4.05 -6.03 8.74
C HIS A 18 3.06 -4.86 8.65
N PHE A 19 2.83 -4.16 9.77
CA PHE A 19 2.04 -2.94 9.78
C PHE A 19 2.66 -1.85 8.88
N GLU A 20 3.98 -1.63 8.98
CA GLU A 20 4.70 -0.71 8.11
C GLU A 20 4.50 -1.04 6.62
N ARG A 21 4.58 -2.32 6.25
CA ARG A 21 4.31 -2.78 4.88
C ARG A 21 2.88 -2.47 4.43
N ILE A 22 1.88 -2.65 5.30
CA ILE A 22 0.48 -2.32 5.00
C ILE A 22 0.30 -0.81 4.79
N VAL A 23 0.88 0.01 5.67
CA VAL A 23 0.82 1.47 5.54
C VAL A 23 1.45 1.91 4.23
N ASN A 24 2.64 1.42 3.91
CA ASN A 24 3.31 1.72 2.64
C ASN A 24 2.48 1.30 1.43
N LEU A 25 1.91 0.08 1.43
CA LEU A 25 1.02 -0.39 0.37
C LEU A 25 -0.19 0.54 0.19
N THR A 26 -0.79 0.98 1.30
CA THR A 26 -1.98 1.84 1.30
C THR A 26 -1.64 3.23 0.75
N LEU A 27 -0.52 3.83 1.17
CA LEU A 27 -0.04 5.12 0.67
C LEU A 27 0.20 5.08 -0.85
N HIS A 28 0.86 4.03 -1.34
CA HIS A 28 1.10 3.87 -2.78
C HIS A 28 -0.22 3.63 -3.53
N GLY A 29 -1.16 2.88 -2.94
CA GLY A 29 -2.49 2.67 -3.51
C GLY A 29 -3.31 3.95 -3.62
N MET A 30 -3.28 4.79 -2.59
CA MET A 30 -3.94 6.11 -2.60
C MET A 30 -3.31 7.04 -3.63
N ALA A 31 -1.98 7.10 -3.71
CA ALA A 31 -1.28 7.90 -4.71
C ALA A 31 -1.61 7.43 -6.14
N PHE A 32 -1.59 6.12 -6.38
CA PHE A 32 -2.01 5.53 -7.65
C PHE A 32 -3.46 5.92 -7.97
N ALA A 33 -4.40 5.72 -7.04
CA ALA A 33 -5.81 6.02 -7.26
C ALA A 33 -6.04 7.50 -7.58
N ALA A 34 -5.46 8.41 -6.79
CA ALA A 34 -5.62 9.85 -6.96
C ALA A 34 -5.05 10.35 -8.31
N ILE A 35 -3.81 9.95 -8.62
CA ILE A 35 -3.13 10.40 -9.84
C ILE A 35 -3.74 9.74 -11.07
N ASN A 36 -3.94 8.42 -11.04
CA ASN A 36 -4.47 7.68 -12.18
C ASN A 36 -5.88 8.14 -12.52
N SER A 37 -6.77 8.31 -11.53
CA SER A 37 -8.11 8.84 -11.79
C SER A 37 -8.08 10.26 -12.36
N GLY A 38 -7.25 11.16 -11.81
CA GLY A 38 -7.07 12.51 -12.33
C GLY A 38 -6.59 12.54 -13.79
N LEU A 39 -5.61 11.69 -14.13
CA LEU A 39 -5.13 11.55 -15.51
C LEU A 39 -6.23 11.07 -16.46
N TRP A 40 -7.04 10.09 -16.04
CA TRP A 40 -8.17 9.60 -16.86
C TRP A 40 -9.28 10.63 -17.03
N VAL A 41 -9.53 11.49 -16.03
CA VAL A 41 -10.42 12.64 -16.17
C VAL A 41 -9.88 13.63 -17.21
N VAL A 42 -8.60 14.00 -17.12
CA VAL A 42 -7.96 14.93 -18.08
C VAL A 42 -7.94 14.35 -19.49
N GLN A 43 -7.72 13.05 -19.64
CA GLN A 43 -7.76 12.33 -20.91
C GLN A 43 -9.11 12.50 -21.63
N GLY A 44 -10.23 12.53 -20.88
CA GLY A 44 -11.57 12.75 -21.44
C GLY A 44 -11.84 14.21 -21.83
N LEU A 45 -11.10 15.16 -21.28
CA LEU A 45 -11.29 16.60 -21.52
C LEU A 45 -10.35 17.17 -22.60
N ARG A 46 -9.23 16.51 -22.90
CA ARG A 46 -8.20 16.98 -23.84
C ARG A 46 -7.94 15.97 -24.95
N HIS A 47 -7.02 16.30 -25.86
CA HIS A 47 -6.58 15.37 -26.89
C HIS A 47 -5.98 14.11 -26.22
N PRO A 48 -6.42 12.90 -26.62
CA PRO A 48 -6.06 11.68 -25.92
C PRO A 48 -4.55 11.39 -26.01
N TRP A 49 -3.92 11.13 -24.87
CA TRP A 49 -2.60 10.55 -24.81
C TRP A 49 -2.65 9.05 -25.10
N ASN A 50 -1.95 8.62 -26.16
CA ASN A 50 -1.92 7.22 -26.59
C ASN A 50 -1.26 6.27 -25.59
N HIS A 51 -0.37 6.76 -24.73
CA HIS A 51 0.42 5.94 -23.81
C HIS A 51 -0.17 5.84 -22.40
N LEU A 52 -1.27 6.55 -22.11
CA LEU A 52 -1.84 6.59 -20.77
C LEU A 52 -2.25 5.20 -20.27
N GLY A 53 -2.83 4.37 -21.14
CA GLY A 53 -3.20 3.00 -20.79
C GLY A 53 -2.01 2.15 -20.35
N TRP A 54 -0.87 2.25 -21.04
CA TRP A 54 0.35 1.53 -20.66
C TRP A 54 0.93 2.01 -19.34
N LEU A 55 0.89 3.32 -19.08
CA LEU A 55 1.29 3.88 -17.79
C LEU A 55 0.40 3.35 -16.65
N SER A 56 -0.93 3.40 -16.82
CA SER A 56 -1.89 2.90 -15.84
C SER A 56 -1.71 1.41 -15.56
N LEU A 57 -1.54 0.60 -16.61
CA LEU A 57 -1.33 -0.84 -16.48
C LEU A 57 0.00 -1.17 -15.81
N GLY A 58 1.10 -0.53 -16.23
CA GLY A 58 2.41 -0.75 -15.64
C GLY A 58 2.44 -0.38 -14.16
N TRP A 59 1.92 0.80 -13.82
CA TRP A 59 1.88 1.25 -12.43
C TRP A 59 0.92 0.43 -11.57
N GLY A 60 -0.27 0.10 -12.08
CA GLY A 60 -1.21 -0.81 -11.42
C GLY A 60 -0.60 -2.20 -11.20
N GLY A 61 0.16 -2.70 -12.17
CA GLY A 61 0.93 -3.94 -12.06
C GLY A 61 1.98 -3.89 -10.95
N LEU A 62 2.73 -2.79 -10.83
CA LEU A 62 3.67 -2.59 -9.73
C LEU A 62 2.96 -2.59 -8.36
N TRP A 63 1.78 -1.97 -8.27
CA TRP A 63 0.99 -1.99 -7.05
C TRP A 63 0.51 -3.41 -6.70
N LEU A 64 0.09 -4.21 -7.69
CA LEU A 64 -0.28 -5.62 -7.49
C LEU A 64 0.92 -6.45 -7.00
N VAL A 65 2.11 -6.25 -7.57
CA VAL A 65 3.34 -6.91 -7.10
C VAL A 65 3.61 -6.53 -5.64
N HIS A 66 3.47 -5.24 -5.29
CA HIS A 66 3.63 -4.78 -3.91
C HIS A 66 2.61 -5.47 -2.97
N LEU A 67 1.34 -5.56 -3.36
CA LEU A 67 0.31 -6.28 -2.62
C LEU A 67 0.71 -7.75 -2.38
N CYS A 68 1.14 -8.46 -3.42
CA CYS A 68 1.62 -9.84 -3.31
C CYS A 68 2.78 -9.98 -2.32
N VAL A 69 3.73 -9.03 -2.32
CA VAL A 69 4.85 -9.02 -1.35
C VAL A 69 4.36 -8.84 0.08
N VAL A 70 3.39 -7.94 0.32
CA VAL A 70 2.83 -7.73 1.67
C VAL A 70 2.11 -8.99 2.17
N LEU A 71 1.29 -9.62 1.32
CA LEU A 71 0.57 -10.85 1.65
C LEU A 71 1.52 -12.02 1.94
N SER A 72 2.58 -12.16 1.16
CA SER A 72 3.58 -13.23 1.32
C SER A 72 4.43 -13.07 2.59
N ARG A 73 4.54 -11.85 3.11
CA ARG A 73 5.32 -11.51 4.33
C ARG A 73 4.43 -11.24 5.53
N ARG A 74 3.24 -11.87 5.57
CA ARG A 74 2.36 -11.84 6.72
C ARG A 74 2.94 -12.72 7.84
N PRO A 75 3.12 -12.20 9.07
CA PRO A 75 3.57 -13.02 10.19
C PRO A 75 2.50 -14.07 10.53
N PRO A 76 2.91 -15.27 11.01
CA PRO A 76 1.96 -16.27 11.49
C PRO A 76 1.11 -15.70 12.62
N ALA A 77 -0.14 -16.15 12.72
CA ALA A 77 -0.95 -15.85 13.89
C ALA A 77 -0.24 -16.44 15.11
N SER A 78 -0.06 -15.65 16.16
CA SER A 78 0.43 -16.14 17.44
C SER A 78 -0.64 -17.06 18.03
N ASP A 79 -0.42 -18.37 17.93
CA ASP A 79 -1.25 -19.35 18.62
C ASP A 79 -1.13 -19.14 20.13
N GLY A 80 -2.23 -18.72 20.77
CA GLY A 80 -2.44 -18.82 22.21
C GLY A 80 -1.50 -18.01 23.10
N ALA A 81 -1.86 -16.75 23.37
CA ALA A 81 -1.62 -16.21 24.70
C ALA A 81 -2.53 -16.99 25.67
N THR A 82 -2.00 -18.07 26.26
CA THR A 82 -2.60 -18.65 27.47
C THR A 82 -2.54 -17.59 28.58
N PRO A 83 -3.63 -17.43 29.37
CA PRO A 83 -3.75 -16.44 30.43
C PRO A 83 -2.73 -16.64 31.56
#